data_AF-A0A6C0LFX2-F1
#
_entry.id   AF-A0A6C0LFX2-F1
#
_cell.length_a   1.000
_cell.length_b   1.000
_cell.length_c   1.000
_cell.angle_alpha   90.00
_cell.angle_beta   90.00
_cell.angle_gamma   90.00
#
_symmetry.space_group_name_H-M   'P 1'
#
loop_
_entity.id
_entity.type
_entity.pdbx_description
1 polymer ?
#
loop_
_entity_poly.entity_id
_entity_poly.type
_entity_poly.pdbx_seq_one_letter_code
_entity_poly.pdbx_strand_id
1 'polypeptide(L)'
;MTKKEINISGTHNRYLIKKTDKQTDECILKKSNICIDSELFCVESQIDLLNNIDPIIQKQLHDIIKIKLSSYQQQDKLKNRFNKELFVTLSEVLEYIRNLDGKCSYCGDAILIMYKNKRDKKQWTLDRIDNSIGHNTNNLVISCLECNIQKRDRNHEQFLFSKNMKIDKLS
;
A
#
# COMPACT_ATOMS: atom_id res chain seq x y z
N MET A 1 -42.35 -1.51 -24.64
CA MET A 1 -41.61 -1.87 -23.41
C MET A 1 -41.37 -0.61 -22.61
N THR A 2 -41.97 -0.48 -21.43
CA THR A 2 -41.81 0.68 -20.55
C THR A 2 -40.44 0.66 -19.90
N LYS A 3 -39.65 1.71 -20.12
CA LYS A 3 -38.34 1.91 -19.48
C LYS A 3 -38.58 2.09 -17.98
N LYS A 4 -38.13 1.15 -17.16
CA LYS A 4 -38.15 1.31 -15.70
C LYS A 4 -36.98 2.17 -15.28
N GLU A 5 -37.25 3.38 -14.80
CA GLU A 5 -36.24 4.24 -14.19
C GLU A 5 -36.17 3.94 -12.68
N ILE A 6 -34.98 3.61 -12.20
CA ILE A 6 -34.71 3.39 -10.78
C ILE A 6 -33.96 4.61 -10.25
N ASN A 7 -34.63 5.40 -9.41
CA ASN A 7 -34.03 6.55 -8.76
C ASN A 7 -33.32 6.12 -7.47
N ILE A 8 -31.98 6.11 -7.50
CA ILE A 8 -31.16 5.75 -6.34
C ILE A 8 -30.74 7.02 -5.59
N SER A 9 -31.34 7.24 -4.42
CA SER A 9 -31.00 8.35 -3.52
C SER A 9 -30.14 7.89 -2.33
N GLY A 10 -29.46 8.85 -1.68
CA GLY A 10 -28.56 8.60 -0.56
C GLY A 10 -27.08 8.45 -0.96
N THR A 11 -26.19 9.04 -0.17
CA THR A 11 -24.75 9.13 -0.45
C THR A 11 -24.07 7.75 -0.40
N HIS A 12 -24.50 6.89 0.52
CA HIS A 12 -24.00 5.52 0.68
C HIS A 12 -24.36 4.60 -0.51
N ASN A 13 -25.63 4.63 -0.93
CA ASN A 13 -26.10 3.79 -2.05
C ASN A 13 -25.49 4.23 -3.39
N ARG A 14 -25.39 5.55 -3.63
CA ARG A 14 -24.67 6.09 -4.79
C ARG A 14 -23.19 5.72 -4.78
N TYR A 15 -22.55 5.68 -3.61
CA TYR A 15 -21.17 5.23 -3.47
C TYR A 15 -21.02 3.74 -3.80
N LEU A 16 -21.92 2.88 -3.32
CA LEU A 16 -21.91 1.45 -3.63
C LEU A 16 -22.09 1.19 -5.12
N ILE A 17 -23.08 1.83 -5.77
CA ILE A 17 -23.32 1.70 -7.22
C ILE A 17 -22.09 2.11 -8.03
N LYS A 18 -21.49 3.27 -7.71
CA LYS A 18 -20.24 3.73 -8.35
C LYS A 18 -19.05 2.79 -8.12
N LYS A 19 -19.07 1.99 -7.04
CA LYS A 19 -18.02 1.02 -6.73
C LYS A 19 -18.19 -0.25 -7.55
N THR A 20 -19.41 -0.64 -7.85
CA THR A 20 -19.73 -1.81 -8.71
C THR A 20 -19.51 -1.51 -10.19
N ASP A 21 -19.79 -0.28 -10.65
CA ASP A 21 -19.70 0.12 -12.06
C ASP A 21 -18.30 0.53 -12.54
N LYS A 22 -17.34 0.71 -11.62
CA LYS A 22 -15.98 1.12 -12.01
C LYS A 22 -15.20 -0.07 -12.59
N GLN A 23 -14.96 -0.04 -13.91
CA GLN A 23 -13.74 -0.60 -14.48
C GLN A 23 -12.55 0.14 -13.84
N THR A 24 -11.79 -0.55 -12.99
CA THR A 24 -10.81 0.07 -12.10
C THR A 24 -9.47 0.32 -12.79
N ASP A 25 -9.42 1.28 -13.72
CA ASP A 25 -8.17 1.78 -14.31
C ASP A 25 -7.89 3.25 -13.90
N GLU A 26 -8.23 3.60 -12.65
CA GLU A 26 -7.82 4.89 -12.11
C GLU A 26 -6.41 4.81 -11.53
N CYS A 27 -5.44 5.24 -12.35
CA CYS A 27 -4.07 5.49 -11.94
C CYS A 27 -4.01 6.42 -10.71
N ILE A 28 -3.18 6.11 -9.72
CA ILE A 28 -3.03 6.89 -8.47
C ILE A 28 -2.77 8.38 -8.74
N LEU A 29 -2.17 8.68 -9.88
CA LEU A 29 -1.59 9.96 -10.25
C LEU A 29 -2.56 10.95 -10.88
N LYS A 30 -3.75 10.50 -11.31
CA LYS A 30 -4.77 11.41 -11.89
C LYS A 30 -5.29 12.46 -10.89
N LYS A 31 -4.98 12.33 -9.60
CA LYS A 31 -5.41 13.28 -8.56
C LYS A 31 -4.33 14.26 -8.10
N SER A 32 -3.06 14.08 -8.46
CA SER A 32 -1.95 14.81 -7.83
C SER A 32 -1.12 15.71 -8.77
N ASN A 33 -1.48 15.85 -10.05
CA ASN A 33 -0.67 16.56 -11.07
C ASN A 33 0.79 16.05 -11.17
N ILE A 34 1.09 14.85 -10.65
CA ILE A 34 2.44 14.28 -10.70
C ILE A 34 2.60 13.62 -12.07
N CYS A 35 3.43 14.23 -12.92
CA CYS A 35 3.86 13.65 -14.20
C CYS A 35 5.01 12.67 -13.93
N ILE A 36 4.68 11.42 -13.62
CA ILE A 36 5.68 10.36 -13.51
C ILE A 36 5.92 9.78 -14.89
N ASP A 37 7.18 9.67 -15.29
CA ASP A 37 7.54 8.96 -16.51
C ASP A 37 6.97 7.54 -16.47
N SER A 38 6.27 7.17 -17.53
CA SER A 38 5.65 5.85 -17.66
C SER A 38 6.65 4.70 -17.59
N GLU A 39 7.93 4.97 -17.85
CA GLU A 39 9.03 4.00 -17.76
C GLU A 39 9.36 3.63 -16.30
N LEU A 40 9.14 4.53 -15.35
CA LEU A 40 9.45 4.32 -13.92
C LEU A 40 8.58 3.26 -13.25
N PHE A 41 7.39 2.94 -13.80
CA PHE A 41 6.54 1.85 -13.31
C PHE A 41 7.10 0.47 -13.64
N CYS A 42 7.99 0.38 -14.63
CA CYS A 42 8.49 -0.88 -15.19
C CYS A 42 9.91 -1.21 -14.73
N VAL A 43 10.55 -0.34 -13.94
CA VAL A 43 11.91 -0.59 -13.44
C VAL A 43 11.87 -1.77 -12.47
N GLU A 44 12.54 -2.86 -12.83
CA GLU A 44 12.60 -4.10 -12.05
C GLU A 44 13.16 -3.88 -10.64
N SER A 45 14.00 -2.85 -10.45
CA SER A 45 14.50 -2.42 -9.15
C SER A 45 14.18 -0.94 -8.90
N GLN A 46 12.95 -0.67 -8.43
CA GLN A 46 12.60 0.68 -7.93
C GLN A 46 13.42 1.08 -6.69
N ILE A 47 14.22 0.17 -6.15
CA ILE A 47 15.16 0.41 -5.04
C ILE A 47 16.41 1.13 -5.51
N ASP A 48 16.86 0.90 -6.74
CA ASP A 48 17.99 1.67 -7.28
C ASP A 48 17.63 3.16 -7.43
N LEU A 49 16.34 3.46 -7.64
CA LEU A 49 15.80 4.83 -7.63
C LEU A 49 15.86 5.49 -6.24
N LEU A 50 15.86 4.71 -5.15
CA LEU A 50 16.01 5.26 -3.79
C LEU A 50 17.45 5.67 -3.51
N ASN A 51 18.42 5.01 -4.14
CA ASN A 51 19.82 5.07 -3.76
C ASN A 51 20.66 6.02 -4.63
N ASN A 52 20.31 6.27 -5.90
CA ASN A 52 21.14 7.14 -6.74
C ASN A 52 20.53 7.61 -8.07
N ILE A 53 19.39 8.30 -8.06
CA ILE A 53 18.83 8.85 -9.31
C ILE A 53 18.29 10.28 -9.09
N ASP A 54 18.41 11.07 -10.16
CA ASP A 54 17.79 12.38 -10.46
C ASP A 54 16.91 12.97 -9.33
N PRO A 55 17.24 14.17 -8.80
CA PRO A 55 16.46 14.85 -7.75
C PRO A 55 14.96 14.97 -8.05
N ILE A 56 14.57 15.03 -9.32
CA ILE A 56 13.17 15.07 -9.76
C ILE A 56 12.48 13.74 -9.45
N ILE A 57 13.10 12.61 -9.78
CA ILE A 57 12.55 11.27 -9.54
C ILE A 57 12.45 11.01 -8.03
N GLN A 58 13.49 11.39 -7.27
CA GLN A 58 13.48 11.26 -5.82
C GLN A 58 12.32 12.04 -5.20
N LYS A 59 12.10 13.28 -5.64
CA LYS A 59 10.97 14.10 -5.20
C LYS A 59 9.63 13.44 -5.50
N GLN A 60 9.44 12.92 -6.71
CA GLN A 60 8.20 12.24 -7.11
C GLN A 60 7.91 11.03 -6.22
N LEU A 61 8.94 10.22 -5.93
CA LEU A 61 8.83 9.07 -5.04
C LEU A 61 8.42 9.49 -3.63
N HIS A 62 9.05 10.53 -3.08
CA HIS A 62 8.70 11.08 -1.77
C HIS A 62 7.24 11.54 -1.72
N ASP A 63 6.76 12.23 -2.76
CA ASP A 63 5.38 12.73 -2.82
C ASP A 63 4.37 11.57 -2.86
N ILE A 64 4.65 10.50 -3.60
CA ILE A 64 3.82 9.28 -3.61
C ILE A 64 3.74 8.65 -2.23
N ILE A 65 4.87 8.54 -1.52
CA ILE A 65 4.90 7.95 -0.18
C ILE A 65 4.12 8.83 0.80
N LYS A 66 4.29 10.16 0.76
CA LYS A 66 3.54 11.12 1.60
C LYS A 66 2.03 11.03 1.38
N ILE A 67 1.58 10.83 0.14
CA ILE A 67 0.15 10.63 -0.16
C ILE A 67 -0.36 9.38 0.56
N LYS A 68 0.40 8.28 0.51
CA LYS A 68 0.02 7.03 1.19
C LYS A 68 0.01 7.17 2.71
N LEU A 69 1.03 7.82 3.28
CA LEU A 69 1.10 8.16 4.71
C LEU A 69 -0.11 8.98 5.17
N SER A 70 -0.52 9.98 4.40
CA SER A 70 -1.71 10.78 4.70
C SER A 70 -2.99 9.93 4.73
N SER A 71 -3.08 8.91 3.86
CA SER A 71 -4.19 7.95 3.88
C SER A 71 -4.19 7.09 5.14
N TYR A 72 -3.03 6.57 5.55
CA TYR A 72 -2.90 5.80 6.80
C TYR A 72 -3.24 6.63 8.03
N GLN A 73 -2.74 7.87 8.08
CA GLN A 73 -3.09 8.82 9.14
C GLN A 73 -4.61 9.02 9.25
N GLN A 74 -5.29 9.22 8.11
CA GLN A 74 -6.74 9.38 8.09
C GLN A 74 -7.45 8.13 8.60
N GLN A 75 -7.01 6.94 8.18
CA GLN A 75 -7.58 5.67 8.65
C GLN A 75 -7.46 5.53 10.17
N ASP A 76 -6.30 5.86 10.74
CA ASP A 76 -6.09 5.77 12.18
C ASP A 76 -6.90 6.81 12.95
N LYS A 77 -7.03 8.04 12.42
CA LYS A 77 -7.92 9.05 13.02
C LYS A 77 -9.37 8.57 13.05
N LEU A 78 -9.88 8.02 11.94
CA LEU A 78 -11.24 7.49 11.85
C LEU A 78 -11.48 6.29 12.79
N LYS A 79 -10.42 5.60 13.21
CA LYS A 79 -10.48 4.46 14.11
C LYS A 79 -10.03 4.78 15.54
N ASN A 80 -9.78 6.05 15.86
CA ASN A 80 -9.29 6.52 17.16
C ASN A 80 -7.95 5.87 17.60
N ARG A 81 -7.02 5.68 16.65
CA ARG A 81 -5.70 5.06 16.88
C ARG A 81 -4.53 5.97 16.51
N PHE A 82 -4.80 7.18 16.03
CA PHE A 82 -3.76 8.09 15.60
C PHE A 82 -3.04 8.72 16.79
N ASN A 83 -1.72 8.51 16.87
CA ASN A 83 -0.84 9.20 17.80
C ASN A 83 0.18 10.02 17.00
N LYS A 84 0.15 11.35 17.13
CA LYS A 84 1.02 12.25 16.34
C LYS A 84 2.51 12.07 16.64
N GLU A 85 2.86 11.78 17.88
CA GLU A 85 4.26 11.66 18.33
C GLU A 85 4.88 10.34 17.89
N LEU A 86 4.06 9.31 17.74
CA LEU A 86 4.51 7.97 17.36
C LEU A 86 4.26 7.63 15.88
N PHE A 87 3.50 8.45 15.16
CA PHE A 87 3.13 8.16 13.77
C PHE A 87 4.37 8.12 12.88
N VAL A 88 4.49 7.06 12.08
CA VAL A 88 5.65 6.83 11.22
C VAL A 88 5.89 7.98 10.23
N THR A 89 7.15 8.37 10.10
CA THR A 89 7.60 9.44 9.21
C THR A 89 8.00 8.92 7.84
N LEU A 90 8.12 9.83 6.86
CA LEU A 90 8.66 9.50 5.54
C LEU A 90 10.05 8.88 5.62
N SER A 91 10.94 9.44 6.45
CA SER A 91 12.32 8.98 6.59
C SER A 91 12.38 7.54 7.09
N GLU A 92 11.56 7.20 8.09
CA GLU A 92 11.47 5.84 8.62
C GLU A 92 10.88 4.86 7.58
N VAL A 93 9.87 5.27 6.82
CA VAL A 93 9.35 4.41 5.73
C VAL A 93 10.44 4.11 4.69
N LEU A 94 11.21 5.13 4.29
CA LEU A 94 12.31 4.94 3.34
C LEU A 94 13.39 4.01 3.92
N GLU A 95 13.68 4.13 5.22
CA GLU A 95 14.61 3.25 5.91
C GLU A 95 14.10 1.80 5.98
N TYR A 96 12.83 1.57 6.33
CA TYR A 96 12.25 0.23 6.31
C TYR A 96 12.31 -0.40 4.91
N ILE A 97 12.03 0.37 3.86
CA ILE A 97 12.10 -0.13 2.48
C ILE A 97 13.55 -0.50 2.12
N ARG A 98 14.54 0.34 2.47
CA ARG A 98 15.96 0.07 2.22
C ARG A 98 16.47 -1.14 2.98
N ASN A 99 16.15 -1.25 4.28
CA ASN A 99 16.61 -2.35 5.13
C ASN A 99 16.07 -3.72 4.70
N LEU A 100 14.99 -3.74 3.92
CA LEU A 100 14.41 -4.96 3.35
C LEU A 100 14.77 -5.14 1.87
N ASP A 101 15.68 -4.34 1.30
CA ASP A 101 16.02 -4.33 -0.12
C ASP A 101 14.79 -4.23 -1.04
N GLY A 102 13.77 -3.47 -0.61
CA GLY A 102 12.51 -3.38 -1.34
C GLY A 102 11.73 -4.67 -1.45
N LYS A 103 11.84 -5.55 -0.45
CA LYS A 103 11.10 -6.79 -0.41
C LYS A 103 9.98 -6.73 0.62
N CYS A 104 8.96 -7.53 0.37
CA CYS A 104 7.89 -7.78 1.32
C CYS A 104 8.43 -8.56 2.52
N SER A 105 8.16 -8.09 3.73
CA SER A 105 8.58 -8.77 4.97
C SER A 105 8.02 -10.18 5.13
N TYR A 106 6.94 -10.53 4.41
CA TYR A 106 6.28 -11.83 4.53
C TYR A 106 6.67 -12.83 3.46
N CYS A 107 6.63 -12.44 2.18
CA CYS A 107 6.90 -13.37 1.08
C CYS A 107 8.29 -13.22 0.47
N GLY A 108 9.06 -12.19 0.85
CA GLY A 108 10.39 -11.93 0.30
C GLY A 108 10.40 -11.39 -1.14
N ASP A 109 9.25 -11.32 -1.81
CA ASP A 109 9.16 -10.77 -3.16
C ASP A 109 9.37 -9.25 -3.18
N ALA A 110 9.89 -8.74 -4.30
CA ALA A 110 9.99 -7.30 -4.55
C ALA A 110 8.62 -6.60 -4.47
N ILE A 111 8.60 -5.43 -3.85
CA ILE A 111 7.44 -4.53 -3.79
C ILE A 111 7.56 -3.42 -4.85
N LEU A 112 6.41 -2.93 -5.30
CA LEU A 112 6.31 -1.77 -6.17
C LEU A 112 5.97 -0.52 -5.34
N ILE A 113 6.87 0.46 -5.34
CA ILE A 113 6.66 1.79 -4.73
C ILE A 113 5.75 2.64 -5.62
N MET A 114 6.00 2.60 -6.93
CA MET A 114 5.23 3.23 -8.00
C MET A 114 4.49 2.16 -8.79
N TYR A 115 3.18 2.36 -8.95
CA TYR A 115 2.30 1.37 -9.58
C TYR A 115 1.10 2.07 -10.21
N LYS A 116 0.65 1.56 -11.37
CA LYS A 116 -0.50 2.11 -12.10
C LYS A 116 -1.82 1.76 -11.40
N ASN A 117 -1.99 0.49 -11.05
CA ASN A 117 -3.26 -0.03 -10.56
C ASN A 117 -3.38 0.11 -9.04
N LYS A 118 -4.40 0.83 -8.54
CA LYS A 118 -4.64 1.00 -7.09
C LYS A 118 -4.72 -0.30 -6.28
N ARG A 119 -4.98 -1.45 -6.92
CA ARG A 119 -5.04 -2.77 -6.30
C ARG A 119 -3.98 -3.72 -6.84
N ASP A 120 -2.88 -3.18 -7.36
CA ASP A 120 -1.73 -4.00 -7.71
C ASP A 120 -1.29 -4.79 -6.47
N LYS A 121 -1.21 -6.11 -6.61
CA LYS A 121 -0.88 -7.04 -5.52
C LYS A 121 0.53 -6.82 -4.97
N LYS A 122 1.45 -6.36 -5.83
CA LYS A 122 2.85 -6.11 -5.48
C LYS A 122 3.09 -4.71 -4.94
N GLN A 123 2.10 -3.81 -4.96
CA GLN A 123 2.30 -2.49 -4.37
C GLN A 123 2.70 -2.61 -2.90
N TRP A 124 3.62 -1.76 -2.47
CA TRP A 124 4.03 -1.67 -1.07
C TRP A 124 2.88 -1.20 -0.17
N THR A 125 2.84 -1.63 1.07
CA THR A 125 1.91 -1.14 2.10
C THR A 125 2.60 -1.17 3.46
N LEU A 126 2.13 -0.31 4.37
CA LEU A 126 2.42 -0.44 5.80
C LEU A 126 1.37 -1.37 6.42
N ASP A 127 1.82 -2.50 6.96
CA ASP A 127 1.00 -3.45 7.69
C ASP A 127 1.31 -3.33 9.18
N ARG A 128 0.26 -3.34 10.01
CA ARG A 128 0.38 -3.20 11.45
C ARG A 128 0.67 -4.55 12.08
N ILE A 129 1.68 -4.59 12.96
CA ILE A 129 1.99 -5.79 13.74
C ILE A 129 0.84 -6.08 14.69
N ASP A 130 0.46 -5.08 15.49
CA ASP A 130 -0.78 -5.05 16.27
C ASP A 130 -1.81 -4.12 15.62
N ASN A 131 -2.96 -4.68 15.24
CA ASN A 131 -4.07 -3.96 14.65
C ASN A 131 -4.84 -3.08 15.65
N SER A 132 -4.59 -3.19 16.95
CA SER A 132 -5.15 -2.31 17.98
C SER A 132 -4.45 -0.95 18.03
N ILE A 133 -3.18 -0.91 17.64
CA ILE A 133 -2.32 0.28 17.60
C ILE A 133 -2.35 0.91 16.20
N GLY A 134 -2.11 2.22 16.09
CA GLY A 134 -2.01 2.92 14.80
C GLY A 134 -0.76 2.56 14.00
N HIS A 135 -0.54 3.25 12.88
CA HIS A 135 0.67 3.16 12.08
C HIS A 135 1.82 3.93 12.77
N ASN A 136 2.25 3.40 13.90
CA ASN A 136 3.29 3.96 14.73
C ASN A 136 4.64 3.31 14.42
N THR A 137 5.72 4.06 14.63
CA THR A 137 7.08 3.51 14.68
C THR A 137 7.11 2.30 15.62
N ASN A 138 7.79 1.23 15.20
CA ASN A 138 7.86 -0.08 15.87
C ASN A 138 6.58 -0.95 15.87
N ASN A 139 5.46 -0.48 15.31
CA ASN A 139 4.24 -1.29 15.14
C ASN A 139 3.97 -1.64 13.66
N LEU A 140 4.99 -1.62 12.81
CA LEU A 140 4.82 -1.68 11.37
C LEU A 140 5.81 -2.61 10.69
N VAL A 141 5.37 -3.20 9.59
CA VAL A 141 6.23 -3.88 8.61
C VAL A 141 5.88 -3.44 7.20
N ILE A 142 6.87 -3.41 6.31
CA ILE A 142 6.66 -3.22 4.87
C ILE A 142 6.21 -4.55 4.26
N SER A 143 5.10 -4.53 3.54
CA SER A 143 4.57 -5.72 2.86
C SER A 143 3.97 -5.40 1.50
N CYS A 144 3.89 -6.38 0.62
CA CYS A 144 3.04 -6.26 -0.56
C CYS A 144 1.56 -6.29 -0.16
N LEU A 145 0.70 -5.62 -0.94
CA LEU A 145 -0.74 -5.56 -0.68
C LEU A 145 -1.39 -6.94 -0.59
N GLU A 146 -0.94 -7.91 -1.39
CA GLU A 146 -1.47 -9.27 -1.34
C GLU A 146 -1.24 -9.92 0.03
N CYS A 147 -0.03 -9.81 0.59
CA CYS A 147 0.26 -10.37 1.91
C CYS A 147 -0.52 -9.65 3.02
N ASN A 148 -0.61 -8.31 2.96
CA ASN A 148 -1.39 -7.54 3.94
C ASN A 148 -2.87 -7.95 3.95
N ILE A 149 -3.51 -8.06 2.77
CA ILE A 149 -4.88 -8.53 2.63
C ILE A 149 -5.05 -9.97 3.12
N GLN A 150 -4.06 -10.82 2.90
CA GLN A 150 -4.09 -12.21 3.38
C GLN A 150 -3.92 -12.29 4.89
N LYS A 151 -3.00 -11.53 5.50
CA LYS A 151 -2.78 -11.52 6.95
C LYS A 151 -4.07 -11.13 7.68
N ARG A 152 -4.73 -10.06 7.24
CA ARG A 152 -5.92 -9.49 7.91
C ARG A 152 -5.60 -9.15 9.37
N ASP A 153 -6.26 -9.84 10.30
CA ASP A 153 -6.14 -9.76 11.74
C ASP A 153 -5.32 -10.90 12.35
N ARG A 154 -4.79 -11.81 11.52
CA ARG A 154 -3.92 -12.88 12.00
C ARG A 154 -2.67 -12.30 12.65
N ASN A 155 -2.22 -12.99 13.70
CA ASN A 155 -0.99 -12.67 14.38
C ASN A 155 0.18 -12.62 13.37
N HIS A 156 1.01 -11.58 13.51
CA HIS A 156 2.12 -11.31 12.62
C HIS A 156 3.10 -12.49 12.51
N GLU A 157 3.52 -13.06 13.65
CA GLU A 157 4.49 -14.15 13.71
C GLU A 157 3.93 -15.45 13.11
N GLN A 158 2.69 -15.79 13.45
CA GLN A 158 2.02 -16.96 12.88
C GLN A 158 1.87 -16.86 11.36
N PHE A 159 1.52 -15.67 10.87
CA PHE A 159 1.40 -15.45 9.43
C PHE A 159 2.77 -15.52 8.74
N LEU A 160 3.80 -14.89 9.30
CA LEU A 160 5.17 -14.96 8.80
C LEU A 160 5.68 -16.41 8.74
N PHE A 161 5.48 -17.18 9.81
CA PHE A 161 5.82 -18.59 9.86
C PHE A 161 5.14 -19.37 8.73
N SER A 162 3.83 -19.17 8.53
CA SER A 162 3.10 -19.84 7.46
C SER A 162 3.59 -19.51 6.04
N LYS A 163 4.16 -18.31 5.85
CA LYS A 163 4.71 -17.87 4.56
C LYS A 163 6.09 -18.44 4.27
N ASN A 164 6.87 -18.69 5.31
CA ASN A 164 8.23 -19.22 5.19
C ASN A 164 8.32 -20.74 5.31
N MET A 165 7.19 -21.42 5.59
CA MET A 165 7.15 -22.87 5.71
C MET A 165 7.43 -23.55 4.35
N LYS A 166 8.50 -24.34 4.29
CA LYS A 166 8.79 -25.26 3.17
C LYS A 166 8.35 -26.65 3.57
N ILE A 167 7.51 -27.29 2.74
CA ILE A 167 7.13 -28.70 2.93
C ILE A 167 7.99 -29.51 1.98
N ASP A 168 9.00 -30.18 2.51
CA ASP A 168 9.75 -31.17 1.76
C ASP A 168 8.99 -32.49 1.82
N LYS A 169 8.66 -33.05 0.66
CA LYS A 169 8.05 -34.38 0.58
C LYS A 169 9.17 -35.40 0.79
N LEU A 170 9.09 -36.17 1.87
CA LEU A 170 9.96 -37.33 2.05
C LEU A 170 9.72 -38.31 0.89
N SER A 171 10.71 -38.39 0.00
CA SER A 171 10.88 -39.42 -1.02
C SER A 171 11.37 -40.72 -0.41
#